data_AF-A0A941SPF2-F1
#
_entry.id   AF-A0A941SPF2-F1
#
_cell.length_a   1.000
_cell.length_b   1.000
_cell.length_c   1.000
_cell.angle_alpha   90.00
_cell.angle_beta   90.00
_cell.angle_gamma   90.00
#
_symmetry.space_group_name_H-M   'P 1'
#
loop_
_entity.id
_entity.type
_entity.pdbx_description
1 polymer ?
#
loop_
_entity_poly.entity_id
_entity_poly.type
_entity_poly.pdbx_seq_one_letter_code
_entity_poly.pdbx_strand_id
1 'polypeptide(L)'
;MGEKTAQKIIAFIGDIKRFTHPKQTTAYVGLNPRQRQSGSSINGCLGISKMGSAYLRKTLYMPALVAIKYNPLVKSFYTRLVKRGKPKKLAVCAAMRKLLHIIYGVLKSGQPFNANLIA
;
A
#
# COMPACT_ATOMS: atom_id res chain seq x y z
N MET A 1 12.44 1.76 10.73
CA MET A 1 11.60 2.83 10.16
C MET A 1 11.95 4.12 10.90
N GLY A 2 12.10 5.26 10.23
CA GLY A 2 12.35 6.52 10.92
C GLY A 2 11.10 7.00 11.65
N GLU A 3 11.25 7.49 12.87
CA GLU A 3 10.16 7.93 13.76
C GLU A 3 9.25 8.99 13.10
N LYS A 4 9.86 9.96 12.40
CA LYS A 4 9.16 11.00 11.62
C LYS A 4 8.28 10.44 10.50
N THR A 5 8.63 9.27 9.95
CA THR A 5 7.85 8.61 8.90
C THR A 5 6.64 7.89 9.49
N ALA A 6 6.82 7.22 10.63
CA ALA A 6 5.74 6.57 11.36
C ALA A 6 4.72 7.60 11.86
N GLN A 7 5.17 8.70 12.46
CA GLN A 7 4.33 9.81 12.91
C GLN A 7 3.52 10.42 11.76
N LYS A 8 4.13 10.66 10.59
CA LYS A 8 3.40 11.13 9.41
C LYS A 8 2.33 10.14 8.98
N ILE A 9 2.63 8.84 8.93
CA ILE A 9 1.63 7.85 8.53
C ILE A 9 0.48 7.79 9.54
N ILE A 10 0.75 7.81 10.84
CA ILE A 10 -0.27 7.81 11.89
C ILE A 10 -1.11 9.09 11.83
N ALA A 11 -0.48 10.26 11.73
CA ALA A 11 -1.18 11.54 11.62
C ALA A 11 -2.05 11.63 10.36
N PHE A 12 -1.63 11.02 9.25
CA PHE A 12 -2.39 11.02 7.99
C PHE A 12 -3.50 9.98 7.91
N ILE A 13 -3.31 8.80 8.53
CA ILE A 13 -4.38 7.81 8.68
C ILE A 13 -5.43 8.35 9.68
N GLY A 14 -4.99 9.12 10.67
CA GLY A 14 -5.84 9.61 11.74
C GLY A 14 -6.41 8.44 12.53
N ASP A 15 -7.71 8.51 12.82
CA ASP A 15 -8.40 7.40 13.47
C ASP A 15 -8.67 6.25 12.48
N ILE A 16 -7.95 5.14 12.66
CA ILE A 16 -8.12 3.90 11.88
C ILE A 16 -9.56 3.36 11.97
N LYS A 17 -10.29 3.66 13.05
CA LYS A 17 -11.69 3.24 13.26
C LYS A 17 -12.64 3.85 12.24
N ARG A 18 -12.25 4.92 11.54
CA ARG A 18 -13.02 5.49 10.41
C ARG A 18 -13.11 4.54 9.22
N PHE A 19 -12.24 3.53 9.14
CA PHE A 19 -12.22 2.56 8.04
C PHE A 19 -12.67 1.18 8.54
N THR A 20 -13.87 0.75 8.11
CA THR A 20 -14.39 -0.59 8.45
C THR A 20 -13.64 -1.70 7.71
N HIS A 21 -13.10 -1.40 6.53
CA HIS A 21 -12.35 -2.35 5.71
C HIS A 21 -11.02 -1.80 5.18
N PRO A 22 -9.96 -2.64 5.05
CA PRO A 22 -8.66 -2.23 4.51
C PRO A 22 -8.74 -1.78 3.04
N LYS A 23 -9.78 -2.21 2.31
CA LYS A 23 -10.07 -1.74 0.95
C LYS A 23 -10.44 -0.25 0.91
N GLN A 24 -11.15 0.26 1.92
CA GLN A 24 -11.50 1.68 2.04
C GLN A 24 -10.27 2.53 2.29
N THR A 25 -9.36 2.08 3.16
CA THR A 25 -8.07 2.74 3.37
C THR A 25 -7.26 2.81 2.06
N THR A 26 -7.29 1.75 1.26
CA THR A 26 -6.60 1.73 -0.03
C THR A 26 -7.24 2.66 -1.06
N ALA A 27 -8.57 2.81 -1.02
CA ALA A 27 -9.30 3.77 -1.84
C ALA A 27 -8.98 5.22 -1.46
N TYR A 28 -8.98 5.50 -0.15
CA TYR A 28 -8.69 6.81 0.43
C TYR A 28 -7.29 7.31 0.05
N VAL A 29 -6.30 6.42 0.10
CA VAL A 29 -4.92 6.73 -0.31
C VAL A 29 -4.78 6.86 -1.84
N GLY A 30 -5.72 6.33 -2.63
CA GLY A 30 -5.62 6.32 -4.09
C GLY A 30 -4.68 5.25 -4.65
N LEU A 31 -4.51 4.14 -3.92
CA LEU A 31 -3.72 2.97 -4.37
C LEU A 31 -4.58 1.89 -5.03
N ASN A 32 -5.85 2.20 -5.30
CA ASN A 32 -6.71 1.32 -6.07
C ASN A 32 -6.38 1.41 -7.58
N PRO A 33 -6.39 0.28 -8.30
CA PRO A 33 -6.27 0.30 -9.75
C PRO A 33 -7.43 1.13 -10.32
N ARG A 34 -7.14 1.99 -11.30
CA ARG A 34 -8.18 2.73 -12.01
C ARG A 34 -9.10 1.71 -12.70
N GLN A 35 -10.39 1.66 -12.37
CA GLN A 35 -11.35 0.94 -13.21
C GLN A 35 -11.87 1.90 -14.28
N ARG A 36 -11.82 1.48 -15.55
CA ARG A 36 -12.45 2.19 -16.67
C ARG A 36 -13.62 1.33 -17.13
N GLN A 37 -14.85 1.72 -16.75
CA GLN A 37 -16.10 1.12 -17.25
C GLN A 37 -16.66 1.99 -18.39
N SER A 38 -15.91 2.16 -19.47
CA SER A 38 -16.42 2.69 -20.73
C SER A 38 -16.01 1.72 -21.83
N GLY A 39 -16.98 1.25 -22.62
CA GLY A 39 -16.90 0.09 -23.50
C GLY A 39 -15.62 -0.05 -24.35
N SER A 40 -15.34 -1.29 -24.73
CA SER A 40 -14.40 -1.73 -25.78
C SER A 40 -12.87 -1.67 -25.56
N SER A 41 -12.33 -1.30 -24.40
CA SER A 41 -10.89 -1.51 -24.15
C SER A 41 -10.56 -1.88 -22.70
N ILE A 42 -10.77 -3.16 -22.39
CA ILE A 42 -10.49 -3.82 -21.10
C ILE A 42 -8.99 -4.12 -20.87
N ASN A 43 -8.13 -3.92 -21.88
CA ASN A 43 -6.71 -4.31 -21.87
C ASN A 43 -5.72 -3.14 -21.75
N GLY A 44 -6.17 -1.96 -21.32
CA GLY A 44 -5.26 -0.85 -21.02
C GLY A 44 -4.47 -1.12 -19.73
N CYS A 45 -3.18 -0.82 -19.70
CA CYS A 45 -2.38 -0.76 -18.47
C CYS A 45 -2.98 0.28 -17.51
N LEU A 46 -3.97 -0.12 -16.71
CA LEU A 46 -4.69 0.78 -15.82
C LEU A 46 -3.77 1.15 -14.65
N GLY A 47 -3.22 2.36 -14.71
CA GLY A 47 -2.44 2.94 -13.63
C GLY A 47 -3.25 3.08 -12.34
N ILE A 48 -2.57 3.43 -11.24
CA ILE A 48 -3.24 3.75 -9.97
C ILE A 48 -4.21 4.94 -10.16
N SER A 49 -5.37 4.87 -9.49
CA SER A 49 -6.35 5.95 -9.50
C SER A 49 -5.74 7.26 -9.02
N LYS A 50 -5.98 8.35 -9.75
CA LYS A 50 -5.60 9.71 -9.32
C LYS A 50 -6.61 10.32 -8.33
N MET A 51 -7.68 9.60 -7.97
CA MET A 51 -8.73 10.12 -7.09
C MET A 51 -8.25 10.32 -5.64
N GLY A 52 -7.17 9.67 -5.22
CA GLY A 52 -6.56 9.89 -3.89
C GLY A 52 -5.45 10.95 -3.91
N SER A 53 -5.13 11.48 -2.73
CA SER A 53 -4.13 12.54 -2.57
C SER A 53 -2.75 12.13 -3.11
N ALA A 54 -2.17 12.96 -3.99
CA ALA A 54 -0.81 12.79 -4.48
C ALA A 54 0.22 12.87 -3.35
N TYR A 55 -0.05 13.68 -2.32
CA TYR A 55 0.77 13.80 -1.13
C TYR A 55 0.83 12.48 -0.36
N LEU A 56 -0.32 11.81 -0.14
CA LEU A 56 -0.38 10.52 0.56
C LEU A 56 0.43 9.43 -0.15
N ARG A 57 0.32 9.37 -1.48
CA ARG A 57 1.11 8.42 -2.29
C ARG A 57 2.60 8.68 -2.14
N LYS A 58 3.03 9.94 -2.17
CA LYS A 58 4.45 10.31 -1.99
C LYS A 58 4.96 9.96 -0.59
N THR A 59 4.16 10.21 0.44
CA THR A 59 4.48 9.90 1.83
C THR A 59 4.59 8.39 2.08
N LEU A 60 3.80 7.57 1.37
CA LEU A 60 3.87 6.10 1.46
C LEU A 60 4.97 5.47 0.60
N TYR A 61 5.45 6.19 -0.42
CA TYR A 61 6.43 5.66 -1.37
C TYR A 61 7.78 5.34 -0.70
N MET A 62 8.33 6.29 0.05
CA MET A 62 9.60 6.10 0.79
C MET A 62 9.52 4.97 1.84
N PRO A 63 8.51 4.90 2.72
CA PRO A 63 8.35 3.77 3.64
C PRO A 63 8.20 2.44 2.92
N ALA A 64 7.51 2.38 1.77
CA ALA A 64 7.39 1.16 0.99
C ALA A 64 8.75 0.70 0.42
N LEU A 65 9.60 1.61 -0.05
CA LEU A 65 10.96 1.26 -0.49
C LEU A 65 11.80 0.71 0.67
N VAL A 66 11.72 1.33 1.84
CA VAL A 66 12.39 0.84 3.06
C VAL A 66 11.85 -0.55 3.43
N ALA A 67 10.53 -0.76 3.38
CA ALA A 67 9.95 -2.07 3.68
C ALA A 67 10.36 -3.14 2.66
N ILE A 68 10.48 -2.81 1.37
CA ILE A 68 11.01 -3.75 0.37
C ILE A 68 12.45 -4.18 0.73
N LYS A 69 13.25 -3.30 1.34
CA LYS A 69 14.63 -3.61 1.74
C LYS A 69 14.72 -4.41 3.03
N TYR A 70 13.96 -4.03 4.07
CA TYR A 70 14.12 -4.53 5.44
C TYR A 70 13.02 -5.48 5.91
N ASN A 71 11.85 -5.51 5.29
CA ASN A 71 10.75 -6.40 5.69
C ASN A 71 10.70 -7.64 4.76
N PRO A 72 11.01 -8.85 5.25
CA PRO A 72 11.04 -10.07 4.43
C PRO A 72 9.72 -10.38 3.71
N LEU A 73 8.57 -10.08 4.33
CA LEU A 73 7.25 -10.30 3.72
C LEU A 73 7.01 -9.37 2.53
N VAL A 74 7.36 -8.09 2.68
CA VAL A 74 7.21 -7.09 1.61
C VAL A 74 8.24 -7.34 0.51
N LYS A 75 9.48 -7.70 0.90
CA LYS A 75 10.56 -8.07 -0.02
C LYS A 75 10.18 -9.28 -0.87
N SER A 76 9.72 -10.37 -0.26
CA SER A 76 9.32 -11.60 -0.97
C SER A 76 8.12 -11.36 -1.90
N PHE A 77 7.16 -10.53 -1.47
CA PHE A 77 6.04 -10.12 -2.30
C PHE A 77 6.50 -9.30 -3.52
N TYR A 78 7.36 -8.31 -3.31
CA TYR A 78 7.92 -7.48 -4.37
C TYR A 78 8.75 -8.30 -5.37
N THR A 79 9.67 -9.13 -4.88
CA THR A 79 10.52 -9.97 -5.74
C THR A 79 9.70 -10.96 -6.55
N ARG A 80 8.66 -11.56 -5.96
CA ARG A 80 7.73 -12.43 -6.69
C ARG A 80 7.01 -11.71 -7.82
N LEU A 81 6.58 -10.46 -7.62
CA LEU A 81 5.94 -9.67 -8.68
C LEU A 81 6.91 -9.31 -9.80
N VAL A 82 8.14 -8.90 -9.45
CA VAL A 82 9.18 -8.59 -10.44
C VAL A 82 9.58 -9.84 -11.23
N LYS A 83 9.72 -10.99 -10.56
CA LYS A 83 9.99 -12.29 -11.22
C LYS A 83 8.90 -12.70 -12.20
N ARG A 84 7.64 -12.32 -11.94
CA ARG A 84 6.50 -12.53 -12.86
C ARG A 84 6.47 -11.54 -14.05
N GLY A 85 7.55 -10.79 -14.28
CA GLY A 85 7.65 -9.83 -15.38
C GLY A 85 6.85 -8.53 -15.17
N LYS A 86 6.37 -8.25 -13.96
CA LYS A 86 5.63 -7.00 -13.72
C LYS A 86 6.59 -5.80 -13.68
N PRO A 87 6.20 -4.63 -14.23
CA PRO A 87 7.01 -3.42 -14.16
C PRO A 87 7.37 -3.06 -12.72
N LYS A 88 8.62 -2.66 -12.46
CA LYS A 88 9.11 -2.31 -11.11
C LYS A 88 8.22 -1.27 -10.42
N LYS A 89 7.75 -0.25 -11.15
CA LYS A 89 6.82 0.77 -10.61
C LYS A 89 5.49 0.16 -10.13
N LEU A 90 4.95 -0.83 -10.85
CA LEU A 90 3.73 -1.54 -10.47
C LEU A 90 3.98 -2.39 -9.22
N ALA A 91 5.12 -3.09 -9.18
CA ALA A 91 5.51 -3.88 -8.01
C ALA A 91 5.69 -3.02 -6.75
N VAL A 92 6.24 -1.80 -6.86
CA VAL A 92 6.32 -0.84 -5.74
C VAL A 92 4.92 -0.39 -5.31
N CYS A 93 4.02 -0.07 -6.24
CA CYS A 93 2.63 0.30 -5.89
C CYS A 93 1.91 -0.84 -5.16
N ALA A 94 2.11 -2.09 -5.59
CA ALA A 94 1.56 -3.26 -4.92
C ALA A 94 2.18 -3.47 -3.52
N ALA A 95 3.48 -3.20 -3.36
CA ALA A 95 4.14 -3.21 -2.06
C ALA A 95 3.62 -2.11 -1.12
N MET A 96 3.35 -0.90 -1.63
CA MET A 96 2.69 0.18 -0.87
C MET A 96 1.33 -0.27 -0.34
N ARG A 97 0.52 -0.95 -1.18
CA ARG A 97 -0.78 -1.51 -0.77
C ARG A 97 -0.62 -2.58 0.31
N LYS A 98 0.34 -3.49 0.17
CA LYS A 98 0.62 -4.53 1.17
C LYS A 98 1.06 -3.91 2.50
N LEU A 99 1.91 -2.89 2.45
CA LEU A 99 2.33 -2.13 3.63
C LEU A 99 1.14 -1.45 4.31
N LEU A 100 0.24 -0.83 3.54
CA LEU A 100 -0.94 -0.17 4.09
C LEU A 100 -1.86 -1.16 4.82
N HIS A 101 -2.00 -2.39 4.30
CA HIS A 101 -2.78 -3.44 4.96
C HIS A 101 -2.14 -3.91 6.26
N ILE A 102 -0.82 -4.02 6.29
CA ILE A 102 -0.06 -4.33 7.51
C ILE A 102 -0.31 -3.25 8.57
N ILE A 103 -0.18 -1.98 8.18
CA ILE A 103 -0.38 -0.84 9.08
C ILE A 103 -1.82 -0.80 9.59
N TYR A 104 -2.80 -1.06 8.72
CA TYR A 104 -4.20 -1.18 9.12
C TYR A 104 -4.41 -2.31 10.14
N GLY A 105 -3.81 -3.48 9.92
CA GLY A 105 -3.90 -4.61 10.84
C GLY A 105 -3.33 -4.28 12.22
N VAL A 106 -2.13 -3.70 12.26
CA VAL A 106 -1.43 -3.28 13.50
C VAL A 106 -2.23 -2.22 14.26
N LEU A 107 -2.74 -1.19 13.56
CA LEU A 107 -3.51 -0.12 14.19
C LEU A 107 -4.86 -0.61 14.69
N LYS A 108 -5.49 -1.58 14.00
CA LYS A 108 -6.77 -2.16 14.42
C LYS A 108 -6.62 -3.14 15.58
N SER A 109 -5.57 -3.96 15.60
CA SER A 109 -5.32 -4.91 16.67
C SER A 109 -4.72 -4.28 17.92
N GLY A 110 -4.13 -3.08 17.80
CA GLY A 110 -3.38 -2.44 18.88
C GLY A 110 -2.10 -3.20 19.28
N GLN A 111 -1.75 -4.27 18.56
CA GLN A 111 -0.57 -5.07 18.81
C GLN A 111 0.57 -4.68 17.87
N PRO A 112 1.82 -4.64 18.36
CA PRO A 112 2.98 -4.37 17.51
C PRO A 112 3.06 -5.36 16.35
N PHE A 113 3.60 -4.91 15.22
CA PHE A 113 3.73 -5.72 14.00
C PHE A 113 4.41 -7.05 14.29
N ASN A 114 3.66 -8.15 14.17
CA ASN A 114 4.19 -9.51 14.26
C ASN A 114 4.22 -10.11 12.85
N ALA A 115 5.43 -10.43 12.37
CA ALA A 115 5.65 -10.99 11.04
C ALA A 115 5.02 -12.38 10.84
N ASN A 116 4.65 -13.07 11.92
CA ASN A 116 4.08 -14.43 11.87
C ASN A 116 2.54 -14.45 11.72
N LEU A 117 1.86 -13.30 11.83
CA LEU A 117 0.39 -13.22 11.80
C LEU A 117 -0.21 -13.09 10.38
N ILE A 118 0.62 -13.17 9.33
CA ILE A 118 0.20 -13.03 7.93
C ILE A 118 0.70 -14.26 7.15
N ALA A 119 0.08 -15.42 7.42
CA ALA A 119 0.15 -16.60 6.57
C ALA A 119 -1.01 -16.55 5.56
#